data_AF-A0A814F9L4-F1
#
_entry.id   AF-A0A814F9L4-F1
#
_cell.length_a   1.000
_cell.length_b   1.000
_cell.length_c   1.000
_cell.angle_alpha   90.00
_cell.angle_beta   90.00
_cell.angle_gamma   90.00
#
_symmetry.space_group_name_H-M   'P 1'
#
loop_
_entity.id
_entity.type
_entity.pdbx_description
1 polymer ?
#
loop_
_entity_poly.entity_id
_entity_poly.type
_entity_poly.pdbx_seq_one_letter_code
_entity_poly.pdbx_strand_id
1 'polypeptide(L)'
;MAMYSVGILCIVLLTLAAITNAVRCPPLMCALNCDYGFQLDSRGCPMCRCSTLSQDCVEPISGYNCGSIDHRDCPGTHYCQLDSTGLRGQCCLAIA
;
A
#
# COMPACT_ATOMS: atom_id res chain seq x y z
N MET A 1 -43.05 8.88 7.87
CA MET A 1 -41.78 9.67 7.79
C MET A 1 -40.72 9.14 8.75
N ALA A 2 -41.03 8.79 10.01
CA ALA A 2 -40.05 8.25 10.97
C ALA A 2 -39.51 6.84 10.68
N MET A 3 -40.27 5.99 9.97
CA MET A 3 -39.84 4.62 9.62
C MET A 3 -38.71 4.58 8.58
N TYR A 4 -38.63 5.58 7.70
CA TYR A 4 -37.62 5.64 6.65
C TYR A 4 -36.26 6.11 7.19
N SER A 5 -36.26 7.01 8.18
CA SER A 5 -35.05 7.50 8.84
C SER A 5 -34.38 6.44 9.73
N VAL A 6 -35.16 5.57 10.39
CA VAL A 6 -34.63 4.44 11.17
C VAL A 6 -33.99 3.39 10.24
N GLY A 7 -34.60 3.13 9.08
CA GLY A 7 -34.04 2.20 8.08
C GLY A 7 -32.70 2.68 7.53
N ILE A 8 -32.60 3.94 7.12
CA ILE A 8 -31.34 4.52 6.60
C ILE A 8 -30.25 4.48 7.68
N LEU A 9 -30.56 4.86 8.92
CA LEU A 9 -29.60 4.82 10.02
C LEU A 9 -29.07 3.39 10.27
N CYS A 10 -29.95 2.39 10.25
CA CYS A 10 -29.57 0.99 10.42
C CYS A 10 -28.66 0.50 9.29
N ILE A 11 -28.99 0.83 8.04
CA ILE A 11 -28.17 0.49 6.87
C ILE A 11 -26.79 1.13 6.96
N VAL A 12 -26.72 2.42 7.32
CA VAL A 12 -25.45 3.15 7.49
C VAL A 12 -24.59 2.54 8.59
N LEU A 13 -25.17 2.14 9.72
CA LEU A 13 -24.44 1.49 10.81
C LEU A 13 -23.91 0.10 10.40
N LEU A 14 -24.71 -0.69 9.67
CA LEU A 14 -24.30 -2.00 9.17
C LEU A 14 -23.18 -1.91 8.12
N THR A 15 -23.24 -0.92 7.23
CA THR A 15 -22.19 -0.71 6.23
C THR A 15 -20.91 -0.18 6.86
N LEU A 16 -20.99 0.78 7.79
CA LEU A 16 -19.82 1.28 8.52
C LEU A 16 -19.11 0.16 9.27
N ALA A 17 -19.84 -0.77 9.91
CA ALA A 17 -19.25 -1.92 10.57
C ALA A 17 -18.49 -2.84 9.59
N ALA A 18 -19.04 -3.07 8.39
CA ALA A 18 -18.45 -3.94 7.38
C ALA A 18 -17.15 -3.40 6.74
N ILE A 19 -16.93 -2.09 6.74
CA ILE A 19 -15.77 -1.46 6.07
C ILE A 19 -14.52 -1.46 6.98
N THR A 20 -14.63 -1.84 8.25
CA THR A 20 -13.50 -1.77 9.22
C THR A 20 -12.46 -2.90 9.12
N ASN A 21 -12.33 -3.58 7.96
CA ASN A 21 -11.38 -4.68 7.77
C ASN A 21 -9.93 -4.19 7.59
N ALA A 22 -9.37 -3.59 8.64
CA ALA A 22 -7.93 -3.36 8.71
C ALA A 22 -7.22 -4.72 8.83
N VAL A 23 -6.41 -5.07 7.83
CA VAL A 23 -5.55 -6.26 7.88
C VAL A 23 -4.57 -6.09 9.04
N ARG A 24 -4.74 -6.87 10.10
CA ARG A 24 -3.79 -6.90 11.22
C ARG A 24 -2.71 -7.93 10.94
N CYS A 25 -1.48 -7.45 10.84
CA CYS A 25 -0.31 -8.32 10.72
C CYS A 25 0.30 -8.61 12.09
N PRO A 26 0.80 -9.84 12.32
CA PRO A 26 1.60 -10.12 13.51
C PRO A 26 2.91 -9.32 13.45
N PRO A 27 3.50 -8.96 14.60
CA PRO A 27 4.80 -8.33 14.61
C PRO A 27 5.84 -9.30 14.03
N LEU A 28 6.71 -8.77 13.17
CA LEU A 28 7.78 -9.55 12.55
C LEU A 28 8.90 -9.81 13.58
N MET A 29 9.02 -11.05 14.04
CA MET A 29 9.99 -11.46 15.05
C MET A 29 11.17 -12.18 14.41
N CYS A 30 12.03 -11.45 13.68
CA CYS A 30 13.26 -12.00 13.11
C CYS A 30 14.34 -10.93 12.89
N ALA A 31 15.60 -11.33 12.99
CA ALA A 31 16.77 -10.46 12.86
C ALA A 31 17.52 -10.65 11.53
N LEU A 32 16.79 -11.01 10.45
CA LEU A 32 17.39 -11.13 9.13
C LEU A 32 17.63 -9.74 8.53
N ASN A 33 18.83 -9.51 8.00
CA ASN A 33 19.11 -8.34 7.17
C ASN A 33 18.90 -8.72 5.71
N CYS A 34 17.75 -8.38 5.15
CA CYS A 34 17.41 -8.69 3.76
C CYS A 34 17.62 -7.45 2.88
N ASP A 35 18.48 -7.55 1.86
CA ASP A 35 18.80 -6.42 0.96
C ASP A 35 17.57 -5.86 0.22
N TYR A 36 16.55 -6.70 0.03
CA TYR A 36 15.30 -6.37 -0.66
C TYR A 36 14.06 -6.48 0.24
N GLY A 37 14.25 -6.47 1.57
CA GLY A 37 13.18 -6.61 2.55
C GLY A 37 12.54 -8.01 2.62
N PHE A 38 11.37 -8.09 3.25
CA PHE A 38 10.72 -9.35 3.62
C PHE A 38 9.64 -9.78 2.62
N GLN A 39 9.55 -11.08 2.37
CA GLN A 39 8.47 -11.69 1.60
C GLN A 39 7.13 -11.47 2.31
N LEU A 40 6.09 -11.13 1.55
CA LEU A 40 4.74 -10.96 2.07
C LEU A 40 3.89 -12.23 1.90
N ASP A 41 2.97 -12.49 2.83
CA ASP A 41 1.97 -13.54 2.72
C ASP A 41 0.81 -13.12 1.78
N SER A 42 -0.16 -14.01 1.56
CA SER A 42 -1.33 -13.73 0.71
C SER A 42 -2.26 -12.61 1.22
N ARG A 43 -2.01 -12.09 2.43
CA ARG A 43 -2.73 -10.96 3.04
C ARG A 43 -1.86 -9.69 3.07
N GLY A 44 -0.64 -9.74 2.55
CA GLY A 44 0.30 -8.61 2.56
C GLY A 44 1.10 -8.47 3.86
N CYS A 45 1.13 -9.48 4.73
CA CYS A 45 1.88 -9.42 5.99
C CYS A 45 3.33 -9.91 5.80
N PRO A 46 4.33 -9.28 6.44
CA PRO A 46 5.72 -9.68 6.32
C PRO A 46 5.97 -11.04 6.97
N MET A 47 6.74 -11.87 6.28
CA MET A 47 7.18 -13.18 6.72
C MET A 47 8.67 -13.14 7.04
N CYS A 48 9.14 -14.00 7.94
CA CYS A 48 10.58 -14.18 8.23
C CYS A 48 11.30 -14.90 7.08
N ARG A 49 11.30 -14.31 5.89
CA ARG A 49 11.95 -14.77 4.67
C ARG A 49 12.35 -13.57 3.84
N CYS A 50 13.57 -13.56 3.30
CA CYS A 50 13.98 -12.49 2.41
C CYS A 50 13.24 -12.60 1.07
N SER A 51 12.79 -11.46 0.56
CA SER A 51 12.30 -11.37 -0.80
C SER A 51 13.47 -11.57 -1.77
N THR A 52 13.28 -12.41 -2.79
CA THR A 52 14.22 -12.55 -3.91
C THR A 52 13.97 -11.51 -5.00
N LEU A 53 12.85 -10.80 -4.90
CA LEU A 53 12.52 -9.66 -5.74
C LEU A 53 12.94 -8.43 -4.96
N SER A 54 13.69 -7.52 -5.60
CA SER A 54 13.78 -6.14 -5.16
C SER A 54 12.37 -5.68 -4.81
N GLN A 55 12.15 -5.20 -3.57
CA GLN A 55 10.94 -4.49 -3.21
C GLN A 55 10.91 -3.17 -3.96
N ASP A 56 10.77 -3.28 -5.28
CA ASP A 56 10.35 -2.22 -6.15
C ASP A 56 8.91 -1.90 -5.73
N CYS A 57 8.79 -0.83 -4.96
CA CYS A 57 7.54 -0.13 -4.68
C CYS A 57 6.46 -0.97 -4.01
N VAL A 58 6.37 -0.87 -2.68
CA VAL A 58 5.16 -1.30 -1.98
C VAL A 58 4.05 -0.31 -2.30
N GLU A 59 3.05 -0.79 -3.04
CA GLU A 59 1.86 -0.05 -3.49
C GLU A 59 2.15 1.22 -4.31
N PRO A 60 2.43 1.10 -5.62
CA PRO A 60 2.55 2.27 -6.49
C PRO A 60 1.22 3.03 -6.53
N ILE A 61 1.28 4.36 -6.42
CA ILE A 61 0.07 5.16 -6.61
C ILE A 61 -0.33 5.08 -8.09
N SER A 62 -1.45 4.42 -8.36
CA SER A 62 -1.98 4.28 -9.72
C SER A 62 -2.27 5.66 -10.32
N GLY A 63 -1.62 5.96 -11.45
CA GLY A 63 -1.79 7.22 -12.18
C GLY A 63 -0.74 8.30 -11.92
N TYR A 64 0.18 8.10 -10.96
CA TYR A 64 1.29 9.02 -10.72
C TYR A 64 2.59 8.44 -11.28
N ASN A 65 3.01 9.00 -12.41
CA ASN A 65 4.28 8.65 -13.06
C ASN A 65 5.30 9.77 -12.83
N CYS A 66 6.56 9.37 -12.65
CA CYS A 66 7.71 10.26 -12.52
C CYS A 66 8.81 9.89 -13.54
N GLY A 67 9.76 10.78 -13.86
CA GLY A 67 10.85 10.56 -14.87
C GLY A 67 10.59 10.92 -16.36
N SER A 68 11.53 11.71 -16.93
CA SER A 68 11.54 12.77 -18.00
C SER A 68 10.43 12.97 -19.07
N ILE A 69 9.68 14.10 -18.98
CA ILE A 69 9.09 15.06 -19.96
C ILE A 69 7.91 15.90 -19.35
N ASP A 70 7.14 15.39 -18.37
CA ASP A 70 6.26 16.16 -17.44
C ASP A 70 5.93 15.26 -16.23
N HIS A 71 6.68 15.40 -15.12
CA HIS A 71 6.47 14.63 -13.88
C HIS A 71 6.07 15.58 -12.81
N ARG A 72 4.79 15.60 -12.47
CA ARG A 72 4.46 16.21 -11.19
C ARG A 72 4.76 15.20 -10.12
N ASP A 73 5.90 15.46 -9.49
CA ASP A 73 6.57 14.69 -8.48
C ASP A 73 5.61 14.10 -7.45
N CYS A 74 6.02 12.94 -6.96
CA CYS A 74 5.22 12.09 -6.09
C CYS A 74 4.70 12.85 -4.86
N PRO A 75 3.40 12.74 -4.53
CA PRO A 75 2.81 13.48 -3.42
C PRO A 75 3.27 12.93 -2.07
N GLY A 76 3.46 13.81 -1.07
CA GLY A 76 3.70 13.41 0.32
C GLY A 76 5.07 12.76 0.55
N THR A 77 5.09 11.58 1.18
CA THR A 77 6.31 10.81 1.54
C THR A 77 6.70 9.79 0.49
N HIS A 78 6.20 9.93 -0.74
CA HIS A 78 6.49 8.99 -1.83
C HIS A 78 7.77 9.41 -2.56
N TYR A 79 8.58 8.43 -2.94
CA TYR A 79 9.78 8.65 -3.75
C TYR A 79 9.57 8.11 -5.17
N CYS A 80 10.33 8.65 -6.13
CA CYS A 80 10.29 8.20 -7.50
C CYS A 80 11.22 6.99 -7.70
N GLN A 81 10.68 5.83 -8.04
CA GLN A 81 11.45 4.67 -8.48
C GLN A 81 11.42 4.62 -10.01
N LEU A 82 12.58 4.74 -10.64
CA LEU A 82 12.73 4.59 -12.09
C LEU A 82 12.88 3.11 -12.46
N ASP A 83 12.35 2.73 -13.61
CA ASP A 83 12.63 1.42 -14.19
C ASP A 83 14.09 1.32 -14.69
N SER A 84 14.51 0.11 -15.07
CA SER A 84 15.86 -0.14 -15.61
C SER A 84 16.23 0.69 -16.85
N THR A 85 15.24 1.29 -17.53
CA THR A 85 15.46 2.13 -18.71
C THR A 85 15.59 3.60 -18.37
N GLY A 86 15.19 4.02 -17.17
CA GLY A 86 15.20 5.42 -16.72
C GLY A 86 14.17 6.31 -17.41
N LEU A 87 13.31 5.74 -18.25
CA LEU A 87 12.33 6.46 -19.08
C LEU A 87 10.94 6.51 -18.45
N ARG A 88 10.68 5.65 -17.45
CA ARG A 88 9.40 5.57 -16.74
C ARG A 88 9.70 5.37 -15.27
N GLY A 89 8.95 6.05 -14.42
CA GLY A 89 9.03 5.90 -12.98
C GLY A 89 7.65 5.89 -12.34
N GLN A 90 7.57 5.25 -11.20
CA GLN A 90 6.37 5.13 -10.38
C GLN A 90 6.62 5.79 -9.02
N CYS A 91 5.54 6.31 -8.43
CA CYS A 91 5.59 6.89 -7.10
C CYS A 91 5.34 5.84 -6.02
N CYS A 92 6.31 5.66 -5.14
CA CYS A 92 6.40 4.52 -4.23
C CYS A 92 6.46 5.01 -2.79
N LEU A 93 5.74 4.35 -1.88
CA LEU A 93 5.70 4.78 -0.48
C LEU A 93 7.01 4.43 0.21
N ALA A 94 7.68 5.42 0.79
CA ALA A 94 8.75 5.16 1.73
C ALA A 94 8.11 4.63 3.02
N ILE A 95 8.16 3.32 3.23
CA ILE A 95 7.83 2.75 4.54
C ILE A 95 9.01 3.13 5.44
N ALA A 96 8.75 4.02 6.40
CA ALA A 96 9.70 4.39 7.45
C ALA A 96 9.95 3.22 8.41
#